data_AF-A0A4S2SSE6-F1
#
_entry.id   AF-A0A4S2SSE6-F1
#
_cell.length_a   1.000
_cell.length_b   1.000
_cell.length_c   1.000
_cell.angle_alpha   90.00
_cell.angle_beta   90.00
_cell.angle_gamma   90.00
#
_symmetry.space_group_name_H-M   'P 1'
#
loop_
_entity.id
_entity.type
_entity.pdbx_description
1 polymer ?
#
loop_
_entity_poly.entity_id
_entity_poly.type
_entity_poly.pdbx_seq_one_letter_code
_entity_poly.pdbx_strand_id
1 'polypeptide(L)'
;MTTEPSRMILEDDVPQLIARFDGLERDYTARYGPTSQARVFVLMEQLVTLRFAALEASPGGAGLLQDQRRDVVARIQGLYDRSPFPEGPPPPVRILDGHPPIIEFDRAAYTEKYASAAESIRQDIAFLEEWEPEPQTRPTAYMYVVDDTGRLRVWTRAFRMADLILGRNRATVSGVPVAHPMLVPERLRVRAAGEITPIISGGITGVVANLKSGHFRPAPAAAAAVRDACARALGLDPSACDVLTVPAVPVALTPPMPSVPARTPAAGRHTSTGDHA
;
A
#
# COMPACT_ATOMS: atom_id res chain seq x y z
N MET A 1 19.80 24.83 -1.41
CA MET A 1 18.38 24.91 -1.04
C MET A 1 18.30 25.56 0.32
N THR A 2 17.74 26.76 0.42
CA THR A 2 17.44 27.41 1.71
C THR A 2 16.14 26.80 2.22
N THR A 3 16.23 25.94 3.23
CA THR A 3 15.06 25.49 3.98
C THR A 3 14.44 26.70 4.64
N GLU A 4 13.22 27.08 4.24
CA GLU A 4 12.45 28.04 5.02
C GLU A 4 12.36 27.53 6.47
N PRO A 5 12.53 28.41 7.47
CA PRO A 5 12.45 28.00 8.86
C PRO A 5 11.08 27.39 9.10
N SER A 6 11.04 26.11 9.49
CA SER A 6 9.78 25.44 9.74
C SER A 6 9.01 26.18 10.84
N ARG A 7 7.78 26.57 10.54
CA ARG A 7 6.94 27.31 11.48
C ARG A 7 6.42 26.31 12.50
N MET A 8 7.00 26.33 13.69
CA MET A 8 6.53 25.56 14.85
C MET A 8 5.00 25.71 15.00
N ILE A 9 4.30 24.58 15.10
CA ILE A 9 2.85 24.55 15.26
C ILE A 9 2.53 24.79 16.74
N LEU A 10 1.86 25.91 17.01
CA LEU A 10 1.42 26.26 18.36
C LEU A 10 0.15 25.50 18.72
N GLU A 11 -0.14 25.38 20.02
CA GLU A 11 -1.36 24.74 20.51
C GLU A 11 -2.63 25.37 19.91
N ASP A 12 -2.63 26.69 19.72
CA ASP A 12 -3.74 27.45 19.13
C ASP A 12 -3.94 27.20 17.62
N ASP A 13 -2.93 26.68 16.91
CA ASP A 13 -3.02 26.35 15.48
C ASP A 13 -3.75 25.00 15.25
N VAL A 14 -3.72 24.11 16.26
CA VAL A 14 -4.28 22.76 16.17
C VAL A 14 -5.82 22.78 15.96
N PRO A 15 -6.62 23.56 16.70
CA PRO A 15 -8.06 23.67 16.46
C PRO A 15 -8.42 24.12 15.05
N GLN A 16 -7.66 25.05 14.46
CA GLN A 16 -7.92 25.55 13.11
C GLN A 16 -7.66 24.47 12.05
N LEU A 17 -6.57 23.72 12.23
CA LEU A 17 -6.24 22.57 11.37
C LEU A 17 -7.36 21.52 11.40
N ILE A 18 -7.84 21.16 12.60
CA ILE A 18 -8.92 20.19 12.79
C ILE A 18 -10.21 20.69 12.12
N ALA A 19 -10.61 21.94 12.41
CA ALA A 19 -11.82 22.54 11.84
C ALA A 19 -11.81 22.56 10.31
N ARG A 20 -10.63 22.77 9.69
CA ARG A 20 -10.46 22.69 8.23
C ARG A 20 -10.82 21.30 7.69
N PHE A 21 -10.27 20.25 8.29
CA PHE A 21 -10.53 18.88 7.84
C PHE A 21 -11.97 18.43 8.15
N ASP A 22 -12.55 18.85 9.28
CA ASP A 22 -13.96 18.59 9.59
C ASP A 22 -14.90 19.28 8.59
N GLY A 23 -14.55 20.47 8.10
CA GLY A 23 -15.23 21.13 6.99
C GLY A 23 -15.16 20.30 5.71
N LEU A 24 -13.95 19.92 5.29
CA LEU A 24 -13.72 19.12 4.08
C LEU A 24 -14.46 17.77 4.13
N GLU A 25 -14.42 17.07 5.26
CA GLU A 25 -15.10 15.79 5.40
C GLU A 25 -16.61 15.93 5.32
N ARG A 26 -17.20 16.97 5.93
CA ARG A 26 -18.64 17.25 5.81
C ARG A 26 -19.03 17.51 4.36
N ASP A 27 -18.26 18.32 3.65
CA ASP A 27 -18.53 18.63 2.24
C ASP A 27 -18.46 17.37 1.36
N TYR A 28 -17.44 16.54 1.55
CA TYR A 28 -17.28 15.29 0.80
C TYR A 28 -18.34 14.26 1.17
N THR A 29 -18.73 14.19 2.45
CA THR A 29 -19.82 13.32 2.91
C THR A 29 -21.16 13.74 2.30
N ALA A 30 -21.46 15.04 2.26
CA ALA A 30 -22.68 15.56 1.64
C ALA A 30 -22.71 15.30 0.13
N ARG A 31 -21.56 15.44 -0.55
CA ARG A 31 -21.47 15.29 -2.01
C ARG A 31 -21.45 13.85 -2.50
N TYR A 32 -20.73 12.96 -1.81
CA TYR A 32 -20.46 11.60 -2.27
C TYR A 32 -21.11 10.51 -1.41
N GLY A 33 -21.68 10.87 -0.27
CA GLY A 33 -22.31 9.96 0.68
C GLY A 33 -21.38 9.54 1.84
N PRO A 34 -21.98 9.09 2.97
CA PRO A 34 -21.27 8.83 4.23
C PRO A 34 -20.33 7.62 4.22
N THR A 35 -20.50 6.73 3.24
CA THR A 35 -19.68 5.51 3.05
C THR A 35 -18.73 5.62 1.85
N SER A 36 -18.65 6.79 1.22
CA SER A 36 -17.82 6.98 0.03
C SER A 36 -16.33 6.82 0.32
N GLN A 37 -15.59 6.31 -0.67
CA GLN A 37 -14.13 6.31 -0.60
C GLN A 37 -13.57 7.73 -0.55
N ALA A 38 -14.25 8.71 -1.16
CA ALA A 38 -13.87 10.11 -1.13
C ALA A 38 -13.69 10.63 0.31
N ARG A 39 -14.58 10.22 1.22
CA ARG A 39 -14.47 10.51 2.67
C ARG A 39 -13.22 9.89 3.31
N VAL A 40 -12.89 8.64 2.98
CA VAL A 40 -11.68 7.96 3.49
C VAL A 40 -10.42 8.76 3.11
N PHE A 41 -10.35 9.28 1.90
CA PHE A 41 -9.19 10.02 1.43
C PHE A 41 -8.99 11.33 2.19
N VAL A 42 -10.07 12.08 2.51
CA VAL A 42 -9.97 13.27 3.36
C VAL A 42 -9.43 12.92 4.74
N LEU A 43 -9.94 11.85 5.35
CA LEU A 43 -9.47 11.39 6.66
C LEU A 43 -8.01 10.90 6.62
N MET A 44 -7.59 10.25 5.55
CA MET A 44 -6.19 9.86 5.37
C MET A 44 -5.27 11.06 5.19
N GLU A 45 -5.71 12.07 4.42
CA GLU A 45 -4.98 13.34 4.27
C GLU A 45 -4.85 14.04 5.63
N GLN A 46 -5.92 14.04 6.43
CA GLN A 46 -5.91 14.54 7.80
C GLN A 46 -4.91 13.75 8.66
N LEU A 47 -4.93 12.42 8.62
CA LEU A 47 -4.02 11.56 9.38
C LEU A 47 -2.55 11.86 9.07
N VAL A 48 -2.20 11.92 7.78
CA VAL A 48 -0.84 12.27 7.34
C VAL A 48 -0.48 13.69 7.78
N THR A 49 -1.40 14.64 7.66
CA THR A 49 -1.15 16.02 8.09
C THR A 49 -0.93 16.12 9.60
N LEU A 50 -1.73 15.41 10.41
CA LEU A 50 -1.56 15.35 11.86
C LEU A 50 -0.20 14.74 12.24
N ARG A 51 0.27 13.74 11.49
CA ARG A 51 1.61 13.16 11.67
C ARG A 51 2.72 14.18 11.41
N PHE A 52 2.66 14.92 10.32
CA PHE A 52 3.62 16.01 10.06
C PHE A 52 3.55 17.08 11.15
N ALA A 53 2.34 17.50 11.53
CA ALA A 53 2.15 18.52 12.55
C ALA A 53 2.74 18.11 13.90
N ALA A 54 2.63 16.83 14.27
CA ALA A 54 3.17 16.32 15.53
C ALA A 54 4.71 16.35 15.59
N LEU A 55 5.41 16.37 14.45
CA LEU A 55 6.88 16.51 14.42
C LEU A 55 7.34 17.93 14.79
N GLU A 56 6.47 18.92 14.64
CA GLU A 56 6.77 20.35 14.81
C GLU A 56 6.03 20.98 15.99
N ALA A 57 5.27 20.17 16.72
CA ALA A 57 4.40 20.65 17.80
C ALA A 57 5.17 20.85 19.11
N SER A 58 4.74 21.86 19.87
CA SER A 58 5.09 21.97 21.29
C SER A 58 4.57 20.76 22.10
N PRO A 59 5.09 20.49 23.31
CA PRO A 59 4.62 19.37 24.14
C PRO A 59 3.10 19.37 24.41
N GLY A 60 2.49 20.55 24.62
CA GLY A 60 1.03 20.67 24.81
C GLY A 60 0.24 20.34 23.55
N GLY A 61 0.66 20.88 22.40
CA GLY A 61 0.06 20.59 21.09
C GLY A 61 0.22 19.12 20.67
N ALA A 62 1.32 18.47 21.04
CA ALA A 62 1.58 17.07 20.71
C ALA A 62 0.52 16.12 21.31
N GLY A 63 0.07 16.38 22.54
CA GLY A 63 -0.99 15.59 23.18
C GLY A 63 -2.32 15.67 22.42
N LEU A 64 -2.75 16.89 22.09
CA LEU A 64 -3.98 17.12 21.32
C LEU A 64 -3.92 16.48 19.93
N LEU A 65 -2.79 16.63 19.23
CA LEU A 65 -2.59 16.02 17.91
C LEU A 65 -2.62 14.48 17.99
N GLN A 66 -2.08 13.90 19.05
CA GLN A 66 -2.10 12.46 19.28
C GLN A 66 -3.52 11.92 19.51
N ASP A 67 -4.35 12.64 20.27
CA ASP A 67 -5.76 12.28 20.48
C ASP A 67 -6.54 12.34 19.18
N GLN A 68 -6.40 13.43 18.44
CA GLN A 68 -7.03 13.59 17.13
C GLN A 68 -6.57 12.53 16.14
N ARG A 69 -5.30 12.15 16.17
CA ARG A 69 -4.76 11.06 15.36
C ARG A 69 -5.49 9.74 15.64
N ARG A 70 -5.68 9.40 16.92
CA ARG A 70 -6.39 8.17 17.31
C ARG A 70 -7.84 8.18 16.83
N ASP A 71 -8.52 9.31 16.95
CA ASP A 71 -9.90 9.47 16.50
C ASP A 71 -10.02 9.32 14.98
N VAL A 72 -9.14 9.96 14.21
CA VAL A 72 -9.10 9.84 12.74
C VAL A 72 -8.82 8.40 12.31
N VAL A 73 -7.86 7.71 12.95
CA VAL A 73 -7.58 6.29 12.70
C VAL A 73 -8.83 5.43 12.94
N ALA A 74 -9.52 5.62 14.06
CA ALA A 74 -10.74 4.88 14.38
C ALA A 74 -11.85 5.12 13.35
N ARG A 75 -12.00 6.35 12.87
CA ARG A 75 -13.00 6.70 11.83
C ARG A 75 -12.68 6.04 10.48
N ILE A 76 -11.42 6.04 10.07
CA ILE A 76 -10.99 5.36 8.83
C ILE A 76 -11.21 3.86 8.97
N GLN A 77 -10.80 3.26 10.09
CA GLN A 77 -11.00 1.83 10.34
C GLN A 77 -12.47 1.45 10.27
N GLY A 78 -13.36 2.21 10.93
CA GLY A 78 -14.80 1.97 10.86
C GLY A 78 -15.38 2.08 9.44
N LEU A 79 -14.79 2.90 8.55
CA LEU A 79 -15.18 2.93 7.13
C LEU A 79 -14.71 1.70 6.37
N TYR A 80 -13.48 1.24 6.61
CA TYR A 80 -12.95 0.00 6.04
C TYR A 80 -13.71 -1.24 6.52
N ASP A 81 -14.15 -1.26 7.77
CA ASP A 81 -14.92 -2.36 8.32
C ASP A 81 -16.29 -2.52 7.63
N ARG A 82 -16.90 -1.40 7.19
CA ARG A 82 -18.21 -1.40 6.52
C ARG A 82 -18.14 -1.57 5.00
N SER A 83 -17.01 -1.20 4.37
CA SER A 83 -16.86 -1.23 2.91
C SER A 83 -15.42 -1.62 2.52
N PRO A 84 -15.05 -2.89 2.74
CA PRO A 84 -13.66 -3.33 2.59
C PRO A 84 -13.22 -3.34 1.12
N PHE A 85 -14.06 -3.85 0.22
CA PHE A 85 -13.75 -4.01 -1.20
C PHE A 85 -14.99 -3.80 -2.08
N PRO A 86 -14.82 -3.33 -3.33
CA PRO A 86 -15.90 -3.36 -4.31
C PRO A 86 -16.38 -4.79 -4.55
N GLU A 87 -17.66 -4.94 -4.89
CA GLU A 87 -18.25 -6.22 -5.27
C GLU A 87 -17.54 -6.80 -6.50
N GLY A 88 -17.25 -8.10 -6.46
CA GLY A 88 -16.57 -8.81 -7.53
C GLY A 88 -16.06 -10.17 -7.09
N PRO A 89 -15.59 -11.00 -8.04
CA PRO A 89 -15.02 -12.30 -7.71
C PRO A 89 -13.85 -12.15 -6.74
N PRO A 90 -13.60 -13.14 -5.87
CA PRO A 90 -12.39 -13.15 -5.07
C PRO A 90 -11.17 -13.16 -6.00
N PRO A 91 -10.05 -12.53 -5.59
CA PRO A 91 -8.84 -12.57 -6.38
C PRO A 91 -8.33 -14.01 -6.45
N PRO A 92 -7.60 -14.37 -7.53
CA PRO A 92 -7.07 -15.71 -7.70
C PRO A 92 -5.83 -15.87 -6.80
N VAL A 93 -6.05 -16.07 -5.50
CA VAL A 93 -5.00 -16.21 -4.48
C VAL A 93 -5.20 -17.47 -3.65
N ARG A 94 -4.13 -17.92 -2.99
CA ARG A 94 -4.18 -18.93 -1.94
C ARG A 94 -3.34 -18.52 -0.73
N ILE A 95 -3.71 -19.03 0.44
CA ILE A 95 -2.99 -18.82 1.69
C ILE A 95 -2.03 -20.01 1.90
N LEU A 96 -0.73 -19.74 2.01
CA LEU A 96 0.33 -20.75 2.22
C LEU A 96 0.67 -20.96 3.70
N ASP A 97 0.59 -19.89 4.48
CA ASP A 97 0.79 -19.86 5.93
C ASP A 97 -0.26 -18.91 6.51
N GLY A 98 -0.73 -19.14 7.72
CA GLY A 98 -1.71 -18.30 8.40
C GLY A 98 -1.10 -17.29 9.37
N HIS A 99 0.11 -17.52 9.91
CA HIS A 99 0.62 -16.78 11.09
C HIS A 99 2.14 -16.52 11.04
N PRO A 100 2.62 -15.38 10.50
CA PRO A 100 1.87 -14.37 9.76
C PRO A 100 1.44 -14.89 8.39
N PRO A 101 0.31 -14.40 7.84
CA PRO A 101 -0.21 -14.94 6.59
C PRO A 101 0.78 -14.77 5.45
N ILE A 102 0.93 -15.80 4.62
CA ILE A 102 1.62 -15.73 3.33
C ILE A 102 0.59 -16.00 2.25
N ILE A 103 0.39 -15.03 1.36
CA ILE A 103 -0.61 -15.08 0.29
C ILE A 103 0.14 -15.20 -1.03
N GLU A 104 -0.19 -16.22 -1.81
CA GLU A 104 0.36 -16.41 -3.16
C GLU A 104 -0.70 -16.07 -4.20
N PHE A 105 -0.35 -15.19 -5.14
CA PHE A 105 -1.18 -14.87 -6.30
C PHE A 105 -0.99 -15.92 -7.40
N ASP A 106 -2.07 -16.26 -8.09
CA ASP A 106 -2.06 -17.27 -9.14
C ASP A 106 -1.12 -16.89 -10.30
N ARG A 107 -0.23 -17.83 -10.64
CA ARG A 107 0.78 -17.63 -11.68
C ARG A 107 0.15 -17.49 -13.07
N ALA A 108 -0.92 -18.23 -13.38
CA ALA A 108 -1.54 -18.19 -14.70
C ALA A 108 -2.22 -16.83 -14.92
N ALA A 109 -3.04 -16.39 -13.96
CA ALA A 109 -3.67 -15.08 -13.96
C ALA A 109 -2.65 -13.93 -14.02
N TYR A 110 -1.52 -14.06 -13.32
CA TYR A 110 -0.43 -13.09 -13.42
C TYR A 110 0.18 -13.05 -14.82
N THR A 111 0.46 -14.22 -15.39
CA THR A 111 1.13 -14.33 -16.68
C THR A 111 0.27 -13.75 -17.80
N GLU A 112 -1.05 -14.02 -17.74
CA GLU A 112 -2.02 -13.48 -18.67
C GLU A 112 -2.14 -11.96 -18.61
N LYS A 113 -2.17 -11.37 -17.40
CA LYS A 113 -2.55 -9.96 -17.21
C LYS A 113 -1.39 -8.99 -17.03
N TYR A 114 -0.31 -9.43 -16.39
CA TYR A 114 0.68 -8.50 -15.82
C TYR A 114 2.12 -8.77 -16.27
N ALA A 115 2.46 -10.00 -16.68
CA ALA A 115 3.86 -10.38 -16.92
C ALA A 115 4.58 -9.49 -17.95
N SER A 116 3.89 -9.09 -19.03
CA SER A 116 4.47 -8.22 -20.05
C SER A 116 4.77 -6.81 -19.56
N ALA A 117 3.92 -6.26 -18.68
CA ALA A 117 4.08 -4.92 -18.14
C ALA A 117 4.98 -4.86 -16.90
N ALA A 118 5.11 -5.96 -16.16
CA ALA A 118 5.89 -6.02 -14.92
C ALA A 118 7.37 -5.76 -15.16
N GLU A 119 7.90 -6.18 -16.31
CA GLU A 119 9.28 -5.90 -16.69
C GLU A 119 9.55 -4.40 -16.77
N SER A 120 8.63 -3.64 -17.35
CA SER A 120 8.74 -2.20 -17.55
C SER A 120 8.75 -1.38 -16.26
N ILE A 121 8.26 -1.95 -15.14
CA ILE A 121 8.26 -1.27 -13.84
C ILE A 121 9.39 -1.70 -12.92
N ARG A 122 10.22 -2.68 -13.31
CA ARG A 122 11.22 -3.26 -12.42
C ARG A 122 12.19 -2.23 -11.87
N GLN A 123 12.62 -1.29 -12.70
CA GLN A 123 13.51 -0.18 -12.30
C GLN A 123 12.85 0.83 -11.35
N ASP A 124 11.51 0.86 -11.30
CA ASP A 124 10.74 1.73 -10.43
C ASP A 124 10.35 1.01 -9.12
N ILE A 125 10.88 -0.19 -8.85
CA ILE A 125 10.64 -0.91 -7.60
C ILE A 125 11.90 -0.82 -6.75
N ALA A 126 11.76 -0.29 -5.54
CA ALA A 126 12.84 -0.21 -4.57
C ALA A 126 12.46 -0.96 -3.29
N PHE A 127 13.47 -1.49 -2.60
CA PHE A 127 13.30 -1.88 -1.21
C PHE A 127 13.23 -0.61 -0.34
N LEU A 128 12.44 -0.63 0.73
CA LEU A 128 12.23 0.55 1.57
C LEU A 128 13.52 1.09 2.17
N GLU A 129 14.43 0.20 2.58
CA GLU A 129 15.76 0.53 3.11
C GLU A 129 16.71 1.15 2.08
N GLU A 130 16.43 0.99 0.78
CA GLU A 130 17.23 1.51 -0.34
C GLU A 130 16.55 2.71 -1.00
N TRP A 131 15.37 3.11 -0.53
CA TRP A 131 14.54 4.12 -1.17
C TRP A 131 14.65 5.46 -0.46
N GLU A 132 15.06 6.48 -1.23
CA GLU A 132 15.11 7.87 -0.79
C GLU A 132 13.94 8.65 -1.42
N PRO A 133 12.76 8.73 -0.78
CA PRO A 133 11.67 9.54 -1.28
C PRO A 133 12.02 11.02 -1.21
N GLU A 134 11.68 11.77 -2.27
CA GLU A 134 11.78 13.23 -2.24
C GLU A 134 10.88 13.81 -1.13
N PRO A 135 11.34 14.87 -0.42
CA PRO A 135 10.48 15.60 0.51
C PRO A 135 9.24 16.12 -0.21
N GLN A 136 8.07 15.91 0.40
CA GLN A 136 6.81 16.26 -0.23
C GLN A 136 6.11 17.38 0.52
N THR A 137 5.54 18.32 -0.24
CA THR A 137 4.71 19.41 0.31
C THR A 137 3.25 18.98 0.52
N ARG A 138 2.88 17.78 0.08
CA ARG A 138 1.52 17.24 0.15
C ARG A 138 1.54 15.74 0.43
N PRO A 139 0.51 15.18 1.09
CA PRO A 139 0.39 13.75 1.26
C PRO A 139 0.36 13.02 -0.08
N THR A 140 1.28 12.07 -0.25
CA THR A 140 1.32 11.17 -1.38
C THR A 140 1.39 9.73 -0.91
N ALA A 141 0.78 8.84 -1.69
CA ALA A 141 0.78 7.42 -1.42
C ALA A 141 1.60 6.69 -2.48
N TYR A 142 2.12 5.53 -2.10
CA TYR A 142 2.88 4.62 -2.94
C TYR A 142 2.29 3.23 -2.82
N MET A 143 2.31 2.44 -3.90
CA MET A 143 1.98 1.03 -3.81
C MET A 143 3.11 0.27 -3.13
N TYR A 144 2.77 -0.61 -2.20
CA TYR A 144 3.77 -1.44 -1.54
C TYR A 144 3.32 -2.89 -1.39
N VAL A 145 4.31 -3.76 -1.19
CA VAL A 145 4.14 -5.13 -0.71
C VAL A 145 5.19 -5.43 0.34
N VAL A 146 4.84 -6.24 1.34
CA VAL A 146 5.82 -6.95 2.16
C VAL A 146 5.92 -8.35 1.58
N ASP A 147 7.08 -8.71 1.04
CA ASP A 147 7.27 -10.03 0.44
C ASP A 147 7.27 -11.15 1.49
N ASP A 148 7.36 -12.40 1.04
CA ASP A 148 7.32 -13.55 1.95
C ASP A 148 8.57 -13.71 2.82
N THR A 149 9.66 -13.02 2.49
CA THR A 149 10.86 -12.88 3.31
C THR A 149 10.76 -11.75 4.33
N GLY A 150 9.71 -10.94 4.26
CA GLY A 150 9.47 -9.81 5.15
C GLY A 150 10.13 -8.51 4.71
N ARG A 151 10.68 -8.42 3.48
CA ARG A 151 11.20 -7.15 2.96
C ARG A 151 10.07 -6.32 2.37
N LEU A 152 10.09 -5.00 2.59
CA LEU A 152 9.09 -4.09 2.05
C LEU A 152 9.59 -3.53 0.72
N ARG A 153 8.83 -3.77 -0.34
CA ARG A 153 9.06 -3.21 -1.68
C ARG A 153 8.04 -2.12 -1.97
N VAL A 154 8.49 -1.03 -2.54
CA VAL A 154 7.67 0.12 -2.92
C VAL A 154 7.80 0.34 -4.42
N TRP A 155 6.67 0.58 -5.10
CA TRP A 155 6.71 1.17 -6.43
C TRP A 155 6.91 2.68 -6.27
N THR A 156 8.07 3.19 -6.68
CA THR A 156 8.57 4.54 -6.37
C THR A 156 7.81 5.65 -7.08
N ARG A 157 6.88 5.31 -7.97
CA ARG A 157 5.98 6.28 -8.61
C ARG A 157 4.82 6.61 -7.68
N ALA A 158 4.86 7.86 -7.23
CA ALA A 158 3.93 8.44 -6.30
C ALA A 158 2.53 8.64 -6.91
N PHE A 159 1.49 8.42 -6.11
CA PHE A 159 0.11 8.81 -6.43
C PHE A 159 -0.30 9.96 -5.52
N ARG A 160 -1.10 10.89 -6.06
CA ARG A 160 -1.81 11.83 -5.20
C ARG A 160 -2.99 11.11 -4.58
N MET A 161 -3.26 11.36 -3.31
CA MET A 161 -4.44 10.80 -2.64
C MET A 161 -5.74 11.10 -3.40
N ALA A 162 -5.82 12.27 -4.04
CA ALA A 162 -6.96 12.64 -4.87
C ALA A 162 -7.15 11.77 -6.13
N ASP A 163 -6.07 11.24 -6.71
CA ASP A 163 -6.16 10.36 -7.89
C ASP A 163 -6.79 9.01 -7.54
N LEU A 164 -6.65 8.58 -6.27
CA LEU A 164 -7.30 7.40 -5.73
C LEU A 164 -8.82 7.59 -5.54
N ILE A 165 -9.30 8.83 -5.34
CA ILE A 165 -10.74 9.17 -5.16
C ILE A 165 -11.55 8.84 -6.42
N LEU A 166 -11.01 9.20 -7.58
CA LEU A 166 -11.80 9.25 -8.82
C LEU A 166 -11.70 7.97 -9.64
N GLY A 167 -10.79 7.05 -9.31
CA GLY A 167 -10.57 5.78 -10.03
C GLY A 167 -10.20 5.94 -11.52
N ARG A 168 -10.13 7.18 -12.02
CA ARG A 168 -9.95 7.54 -13.43
C ARG A 168 -8.49 7.59 -13.86
N ASN A 169 -7.57 7.71 -12.90
CA ASN A 169 -6.12 7.77 -13.13
C ASN A 169 -5.41 6.58 -12.50
N ARG A 170 -5.80 5.35 -12.87
CA ARG A 170 -4.94 4.19 -12.57
C ARG A 170 -3.65 4.40 -13.34
N ALA A 171 -2.52 4.49 -12.64
CA ALA A 171 -1.25 4.57 -13.34
C ALA A 171 -1.08 3.30 -14.18
N THR A 172 -0.86 3.49 -15.48
CA THR A 172 -0.69 2.40 -16.44
C THR A 172 0.73 2.41 -16.96
N VAL A 173 1.22 1.21 -17.28
CA VAL A 173 2.49 1.01 -17.97
C VAL A 173 2.20 0.09 -19.15
N SER A 174 2.51 0.57 -20.36
CA SER A 174 2.12 -0.10 -21.61
C SER A 174 0.62 -0.41 -21.70
N GLY A 175 -0.24 0.49 -21.18
CA GLY A 175 -1.70 0.32 -21.15
C GLY A 175 -2.23 -0.63 -20.08
N VAL A 176 -1.35 -1.27 -19.28
CA VAL A 176 -1.73 -2.16 -18.19
C VAL A 176 -1.70 -1.40 -16.85
N PRO A 177 -2.79 -1.39 -16.06
CA PRO A 177 -2.78 -0.82 -14.73
C PRO A 177 -1.75 -1.50 -13.83
N VAL A 178 -0.92 -0.70 -13.14
CA VAL A 178 0.04 -1.24 -12.18
C VAL A 178 -0.70 -1.88 -11.00
N ALA A 179 -0.27 -3.07 -10.60
CA ALA A 179 -0.93 -3.92 -9.62
C ALA A 179 0.09 -4.52 -8.64
N HIS A 180 -0.34 -4.78 -7.40
CA HIS A 180 0.54 -5.32 -6.34
C HIS A 180 1.33 -6.58 -6.76
N PRO A 181 0.78 -7.55 -7.51
CA PRO A 181 1.54 -8.71 -7.95
C PRO A 181 2.77 -8.38 -8.82
N MET A 182 2.78 -7.23 -9.49
CA MET A 182 3.92 -6.78 -10.30
C MET A 182 5.13 -6.39 -9.47
N LEU A 183 4.98 -6.16 -8.14
CA LEU A 183 6.08 -5.81 -7.24
C LEU A 183 6.86 -7.05 -6.74
N VAL A 184 6.31 -8.26 -6.91
CA VAL A 184 6.90 -9.54 -6.49
C VAL A 184 6.79 -10.59 -7.61
N PRO A 185 7.27 -10.28 -8.84
CA PRO A 185 6.96 -11.08 -10.03
C PRO A 185 7.59 -12.48 -10.00
N GLU A 186 8.60 -12.72 -9.16
CA GLU A 186 9.34 -13.99 -9.10
C GLU A 186 8.54 -15.07 -8.37
N ARG A 187 8.03 -14.74 -7.18
CA ARG A 187 7.36 -15.70 -6.28
C ARG A 187 5.87 -15.46 -6.17
N LEU A 188 5.39 -14.25 -6.47
CA LEU A 188 3.99 -13.82 -6.27
C LEU A 188 3.48 -13.99 -4.84
N ARG A 189 4.38 -13.98 -3.85
CA ARG A 189 4.05 -14.19 -2.44
C ARG A 189 4.23 -12.92 -1.65
N VAL A 190 3.25 -12.59 -0.82
CA VAL A 190 3.29 -11.44 0.07
C VAL A 190 2.78 -11.81 1.46
N ARG A 191 3.27 -11.09 2.46
CA ARG A 191 2.69 -11.04 3.80
C ARG A 191 1.68 -9.90 3.93
N ALA A 192 1.91 -8.79 3.24
CA ALA A 192 1.05 -7.62 3.23
C ALA A 192 1.11 -6.90 1.87
N ALA A 193 0.07 -6.17 1.52
CA ALA A 193 -0.01 -5.35 0.32
C ALA A 193 -1.04 -4.24 0.51
N GLY A 194 -0.78 -3.05 -0.05
CA GLY A 194 -1.69 -1.92 -0.01
C GLY A 194 -1.01 -0.65 -0.48
N GLU A 195 -1.35 0.48 0.13
CA GLU A 195 -0.66 1.75 -0.09
C GLU A 195 0.01 2.27 1.19
N ILE A 196 1.14 2.95 1.01
CA ILE A 196 1.96 3.52 2.08
C ILE A 196 2.28 4.99 1.79
N THR A 197 2.21 5.82 2.81
CA THR A 197 2.61 7.24 2.81
C THR A 197 3.74 7.42 3.81
N PRO A 198 4.98 7.66 3.35
CA PRO A 198 6.09 7.99 4.26
C PRO A 198 5.92 9.40 4.83
N ILE A 199 6.26 9.57 6.11
CA ILE A 199 6.36 10.86 6.79
C ILE A 199 7.83 11.27 6.79
N ILE A 200 8.18 12.34 6.07
CA ILE A 200 9.57 12.69 5.75
C ILE A 200 9.99 13.97 6.48
N SER A 201 10.98 13.87 7.36
CA SER A 201 11.63 15.00 8.03
C SER A 201 13.11 14.68 8.23
N GLY A 202 13.97 15.09 7.29
CA GLY A 202 15.38 14.68 7.23
C GLY A 202 15.62 13.20 6.91
N GLY A 203 14.55 12.43 6.71
CA GLY A 203 14.49 10.99 6.47
C GLY A 203 13.07 10.49 6.75
N ILE A 204 12.79 9.20 6.53
CA ILE A 204 11.47 8.63 6.87
C ILE A 204 11.39 8.46 8.40
N THR A 205 10.51 9.23 9.03
CA THR A 205 10.32 9.28 10.50
C THR A 205 9.03 8.57 10.96
N GLY A 206 8.18 8.19 10.02
CA GLY A 206 6.95 7.47 10.28
C GLY A 206 6.29 7.03 8.98
N VAL A 207 5.26 6.20 9.09
CA VAL A 207 4.47 5.75 7.95
C VAL A 207 2.99 5.71 8.28
N VAL A 208 2.17 6.03 7.30
CA VAL A 208 0.74 5.70 7.29
C VAL A 208 0.54 4.68 6.18
N ALA A 209 0.11 3.47 6.52
CA ALA A 209 -0.12 2.39 5.57
C ALA A 209 -1.53 1.85 5.69
N ASN A 210 -2.05 1.28 4.60
CA ASN A 210 -3.25 0.46 4.64
C ASN A 210 -2.98 -0.95 4.09
N LEU A 211 -3.87 -1.89 4.39
CA LEU A 211 -3.87 -3.25 3.84
C LEU A 211 -4.93 -3.46 2.74
N LYS A 212 -5.37 -2.38 2.08
CA LYS A 212 -6.46 -2.40 1.11
C LYS A 212 -5.96 -2.79 -0.29
N SER A 213 -5.43 -4.00 -0.42
CA SER A 213 -5.11 -4.56 -1.74
C SER A 213 -6.27 -5.39 -2.30
N GLY A 214 -6.84 -4.98 -3.44
CA GLY A 214 -7.84 -5.78 -4.15
C GLY A 214 -7.31 -7.11 -4.70
N HIS A 215 -5.99 -7.22 -4.91
CA HIS A 215 -5.32 -8.37 -5.51
C HIS A 215 -4.95 -9.44 -4.49
N PHE A 216 -4.47 -9.05 -3.30
CA PHE A 216 -4.05 -9.99 -2.27
C PHE A 216 -5.03 -10.10 -1.11
N ARG A 217 -5.80 -9.04 -0.83
CA ARG A 217 -6.73 -8.92 0.31
C ARG A 217 -6.15 -9.47 1.64
N PRO A 218 -5.02 -8.91 2.13
CA PRO A 218 -4.40 -9.38 3.37
C PRO A 218 -5.35 -9.32 4.56
N ALA A 219 -5.28 -10.34 5.43
CA ALA A 219 -6.01 -10.35 6.69
C ALA A 219 -5.45 -9.29 7.67
N PRO A 220 -6.24 -8.83 8.68
CA PRO A 220 -5.77 -7.83 9.65
C PRO A 220 -4.45 -8.18 10.35
N ALA A 221 -4.19 -9.47 10.58
CA ALA A 221 -2.93 -9.95 11.18
C ALA A 221 -1.68 -9.56 10.38
N ALA A 222 -1.81 -9.27 9.08
CA ALA A 222 -0.72 -8.79 8.23
C ALA A 222 -0.19 -7.41 8.65
N ALA A 223 -0.92 -6.65 9.47
CA ALA A 223 -0.46 -5.35 9.97
C ALA A 223 0.85 -5.45 10.76
N ALA A 224 1.07 -6.56 11.47
CA ALA A 224 2.33 -6.82 12.17
C ALA A 224 3.52 -6.90 11.18
N ALA A 225 3.34 -7.58 10.04
CA ALA A 225 4.39 -7.70 9.03
C ALA A 225 4.82 -6.34 8.44
N VAL A 226 3.89 -5.40 8.31
CA VAL A 226 4.20 -4.02 7.87
C VAL A 226 5.05 -3.29 8.92
N ARG A 227 4.63 -3.33 10.19
CA ARG A 227 5.37 -2.69 11.29
C ARG A 227 6.76 -3.29 11.45
N ASP A 228 6.87 -4.61 11.42
CA ASP A 228 8.16 -5.31 11.52
C ASP A 228 9.08 -4.97 10.34
N ALA A 229 8.53 -4.85 9.12
CA ALA A 229 9.33 -4.45 7.97
C ALA A 229 9.80 -3.00 8.06
N CYS A 230 8.96 -2.07 8.54
CA CYS A 230 9.36 -0.68 8.79
C CYS A 230 10.40 -0.57 9.91
N ALA A 231 10.24 -1.32 11.00
CA ALA A 231 11.21 -1.37 12.09
C ALA A 231 12.57 -1.88 11.61
N ARG A 232 12.60 -2.95 10.79
CA ARG A 232 13.85 -3.48 10.23
C ARG A 232 14.51 -2.53 9.21
N ALA A 233 13.73 -1.98 8.29
CA ALA A 233 14.26 -1.18 7.18
C ALA A 233 14.70 0.22 7.62
N LEU A 234 13.97 0.83 8.57
CA LEU A 234 14.09 2.24 8.92
C LEU A 234 14.39 2.48 10.40
N GLY A 235 14.43 1.44 11.25
CA GLY A 235 14.60 1.59 12.69
C GLY A 235 13.40 2.26 13.38
N LEU A 236 12.22 2.27 12.75
CA LEU A 236 11.04 2.92 13.29
C LEU A 236 10.42 2.14 14.46
N ASP A 237 10.00 2.87 15.49
CA ASP A 237 9.15 2.32 16.55
C ASP A 237 7.77 1.92 15.97
N PRO A 238 7.15 0.82 16.45
CA PRO A 238 5.82 0.42 15.98
C PRO A 238 4.75 1.52 16.08
N SER A 239 4.85 2.45 17.04
CA SER A 239 3.94 3.59 17.21
C SER A 239 4.14 4.69 16.15
N ALA A 240 5.27 4.68 15.43
CA ALA A 240 5.52 5.53 14.27
C ALA A 240 4.78 5.04 13.01
N CYS A 241 4.15 3.87 13.08
CA CYS A 241 3.47 3.21 11.96
C CYS A 241 1.95 3.11 12.22
N ASP A 242 1.16 3.98 11.59
CA ASP A 242 -0.30 3.80 11.54
C ASP A 242 -0.64 2.82 10.41
N VAL A 243 -1.07 1.60 10.76
CA VAL A 243 -1.43 0.57 9.78
C VAL A 243 -2.93 0.28 9.86
N LEU A 244 -3.65 0.69 8.82
CA LEU A 244 -5.09 0.53 8.68
C LEU A 244 -5.41 -0.82 8.04
N THR A 245 -6.38 -1.53 8.61
CA THR A 245 -6.70 -2.90 8.19
C THR A 245 -8.06 -2.96 7.51
N VAL A 246 -8.29 -4.05 6.78
CA VAL A 246 -9.61 -4.40 6.23
C VAL A 246 -10.02 -5.75 6.82
N PRO A 247 -11.32 -5.97 7.11
CA PRO A 247 -11.82 -7.26 7.55
C PRO A 247 -11.31 -8.41 6.67
N ALA A 248 -10.99 -9.53 7.31
CA ALA A 248 -10.61 -10.74 6.59
C ALA A 248 -11.75 -11.15 5.66
N VAL A 249 -11.46 -11.28 4.37
CA VAL A 249 -12.38 -11.95 3.45
C VAL A 249 -12.18 -13.45 3.65
N PRO A 250 -13.24 -14.25 3.83
CA PRO A 250 -13.12 -15.69 3.85
C PRO A 250 -12.52 -16.17 2.53
N VAL A 251 -11.22 -16.44 2.51
CA VAL A 251 -10.59 -17.13 1.40
C VAL A 251 -10.80 -18.61 1.70
N ALA A 252 -11.62 -19.29 0.90
CA ALA A 252 -11.69 -20.74 0.98
C ALA A 252 -10.25 -21.27 0.89
N LEU A 253 -9.86 -22.20 1.76
CA LEU A 253 -8.60 -22.91 1.62
C LEU A 253 -8.65 -23.66 0.29
N THR A 254 -8.13 -23.04 -0.77
CA THR A 254 -8.16 -23.64 -2.10
C THR A 254 -7.32 -24.91 -2.02
N PRO A 255 -7.85 -26.08 -2.43
CA PRO A 255 -7.06 -27.31 -2.49
C PRO A 255 -5.79 -27.05 -3.30
N PRO A 256 -4.69 -27.79 -3.03
CA PRO A 256 -3.44 -27.62 -3.75
C PRO A 256 -3.71 -27.67 -5.26
N MET A 257 -3.20 -26.66 -5.98
CA MET A 257 -3.29 -26.61 -7.44
C MET A 257 -2.83 -27.96 -8.01
N PRO A 258 -3.52 -28.54 -8.99
CA PRO A 258 -2.96 -29.66 -9.73
C PRO A 258 -1.59 -29.21 -10.22
N SER A 259 -0.55 -29.95 -9.82
CA SER A 259 0.81 -29.68 -10.24
C SER A 259 0.81 -29.51 -11.75
N VAL A 260 1.24 -28.33 -12.23
CA VAL A 260 1.46 -28.12 -13.67
C VAL A 260 2.35 -29.29 -14.11
N PRO A 261 1.89 -30.15 -15.03
CA PRO A 261 2.70 -31.27 -15.46
C PRO A 261 4.03 -30.69 -15.95
N ALA A 262 5.14 -31.18 -15.39
CA ALA A 262 6.47 -30.76 -15.78
C ALA A 262 6.51 -30.82 -17.31
N ARG A 263 6.78 -29.67 -17.95
CA ARG A 263 6.96 -29.62 -19.40
C ARG A 263 8.10 -30.59 -19.71
N THR A 264 7.76 -31.76 -20.24
CA THR A 264 8.74 -32.68 -20.79
C THR A 264 9.54 -31.88 -21.82
N PRO A 265 10.88 -31.80 -21.72
CA PRO A 265 11.67 -31.11 -22.72
C PRO A 265 11.33 -31.74 -24.08
N ALA A 266 10.90 -30.92 -25.03
CA ALA A 266 10.63 -31.36 -26.37
C ALA A 266 11.90 -32.04 -26.90
N ALA A 267 11.80 -33.34 -27.22
CA ALA A 267 12.89 -34.08 -27.81
C ALA A 267 13.38 -33.30 -29.04
N GLY A 268 14.64 -32.86 -28.99
CA GLY A 268 15.28 -32.17 -30.09
C GLY A 268 15.18 -33.04 -31.34
N ARG A 269 14.46 -32.56 -32.35
CA ARG A 269 14.54 -33.14 -33.69
C ARG A 269 15.92 -32.80 -34.23
N HIS A 270 16.85 -33.74 -34.09
CA HIS A 270 18.04 -33.80 -34.94
C HIS A 270 17.57 -34.08 -36.37
N THR A 271 17.51 -33.03 -37.20
CA THR A 271 17.50 -33.20 -38.65
C THR A 271 18.94 -33.31 -39.12
N SER A 272 19.45 -34.53 -39.20
CA SER A 272 20.59 -34.87 -40.04
C SER A 272 20.07 -35.38 -41.38
N THR A 273 20.37 -34.71 -42.47
CA THR A 273 20.60 -35.35 -43.77
C THR A 273 21.47 -34.40 -44.59
N GLY A 274 22.74 -34.77 -44.71
CA GLY A 274 23.63 -34.21 -45.72
C GLY A 274 23.46 -34.90 -47.08
N ASP A 275 24.14 -34.26 -48.02
CA ASP A 275 24.81 -34.78 -49.22
C ASP A 275 24.00 -35.37 -50.38
N HIS A 276 23.90 -34.56 -51.44
CA HIS A 276 24.10 -35.01 -52.81
C HIS A 276 24.99 -34.00 -53.57
N ALA A 277 26.20 -34.43 -53.91
CA ALA A 277 27.01 -34.00 -55.04
C ALA A 277 27.77 -35.21 -55.56
#